data_AF-Q8PBM2-F1
#
_entry.id   AF-Q8PBM2-F1
#
_cell.length_a   1.000
_cell.length_b   1.000
_cell.length_c   1.000
_cell.angle_alpha   90.00
_cell.angle_beta   90.00
_cell.angle_gamma   90.00
#
_symmetry.space_group_name_H-M   'P 1'
#
loop_
_entity.id
_entity.type
_entity.pdbx_description
1 polymer ?
#
loop_
_entity_poly.entity_id
_entity_poly.type
_entity_poly.pdbx_seq_one_letter_code
_entity_poly.pdbx_strand_id
1 'polypeptide(L)'
;MPEAKTRRAAAQDKREGKSASTQAGEYVKEEIEHVREGKHGAKSTKQAIAIGLSKARRDGVDAKPSKSASKRTKKKAAQDSKTAKKTAARTAKKTTSKTTRKTAKKATKKATKKTTKQAAKKPTKKTSPARSAGAKKALKTASKKTTAKQVAGTQALSRQAKSAAAKRSSSSRSAAAKKAAKTKGPGVRKAAAKKAAATRKRSASKRES
;
A
#
# COMPACT_ATOMS: atom_id res chain seq x y z
N MET A 1 20.36 2.77 13.89
CA MET A 1 19.05 2.95 14.57
C MET A 1 19.22 2.39 15.96
N PRO A 2 18.63 3.00 17.01
CA PRO A 2 18.83 2.54 18.39
C PRO A 2 18.26 1.13 18.59
N GLU A 3 18.84 0.41 19.53
CA GLU A 3 18.45 -0.95 19.89
C GLU A 3 17.04 -1.01 20.46
N ALA A 4 16.42 -2.19 20.33
CA ALA A 4 15.08 -2.42 20.88
C ALA A 4 15.06 -2.28 22.42
N LYS A 5 16.18 -2.60 23.07
CA LYS A 5 16.37 -2.48 24.52
C LYS A 5 16.26 -1.02 24.95
N THR A 6 16.97 -0.12 24.30
CA THR A 6 16.95 1.33 24.57
C THR A 6 15.56 1.93 24.39
N ARG A 7 14.86 1.53 23.33
CA ARG A 7 13.47 1.98 23.09
C ARG A 7 12.53 1.51 24.19
N ARG A 8 12.74 0.29 24.70
CA ARG A 8 11.95 -0.27 25.80
C ARG A 8 12.24 0.46 27.11
N ALA A 9 13.51 0.68 27.43
CA ALA A 9 13.92 1.41 28.63
C ALA A 9 13.37 2.84 28.63
N ALA A 10 13.55 3.59 27.54
CA ALA A 10 12.98 4.94 27.41
C ALA A 10 11.44 4.95 27.47
N ALA A 11 10.77 3.88 27.02
CA ALA A 11 9.33 3.73 27.16
C ALA A 11 8.89 3.38 28.60
N GLN A 12 9.70 2.63 29.34
CA GLN A 12 9.49 2.37 30.77
C GLN A 12 9.64 3.66 31.57
N ASP A 13 10.72 4.41 31.36
CA ASP A 13 10.91 5.72 31.98
C ASP A 13 9.75 6.67 31.71
N LYS A 14 9.23 6.66 30.48
CA LYS A 14 8.04 7.44 30.13
C LYS A 14 6.78 6.96 30.87
N ARG A 15 6.61 5.65 31.06
CA ARG A 15 5.47 5.07 31.82
C ARG A 15 5.58 5.38 33.30
N GLU A 16 6.79 5.42 33.83
CA GLU A 16 7.12 5.81 35.20
C GLU A 16 7.04 7.33 35.41
N GLY A 17 6.70 8.10 34.37
CA GLY A 17 6.53 9.56 34.46
C GLY A 17 7.86 10.34 34.55
N LYS A 18 8.99 9.70 34.27
CA LYS A 18 10.30 10.36 34.33
C LYS A 18 10.45 11.44 33.27
N SER A 19 11.35 12.40 33.56
CA SER A 19 11.62 13.54 32.71
C SER A 19 12.08 13.15 31.29
N ALA A 20 11.86 14.02 30.31
CA ALA A 20 12.30 13.80 28.94
C ALA A 20 13.84 13.69 28.81
N SER A 21 14.60 14.34 29.70
CA SER A 21 16.05 14.20 29.80
C SER A 21 16.47 12.81 30.25
N THR A 22 15.74 12.20 31.19
CA THR A 22 16.00 10.83 31.65
C THR A 22 15.74 9.84 30.53
N GLN A 23 14.58 9.94 29.86
CA GLN A 23 14.24 9.12 28.70
C GLN A 23 15.28 9.23 27.57
N ALA A 24 15.84 10.43 27.36
CA ALA A 24 16.89 10.66 26.37
C ALA A 24 18.26 10.13 26.81
N GLY A 25 18.49 10.02 28.13
CA GLY A 25 19.71 9.47 28.73
C GLY A 25 19.99 8.04 28.29
N GLU A 26 18.95 7.21 28.16
CA GLU A 26 19.06 5.83 27.67
C GLU A 26 19.71 5.77 26.27
N TYR A 27 19.32 6.68 25.36
CA TYR A 27 19.90 6.75 24.01
C TYR A 27 21.33 7.28 24.00
N VAL A 28 21.66 8.16 24.94
CA VAL A 28 23.02 8.71 25.09
C VAL A 28 23.96 7.64 25.66
N LYS A 29 23.49 6.87 26.64
CA LYS A 29 24.24 5.76 27.24
C LYS A 29 24.56 4.68 26.21
N GLU A 30 23.57 4.25 25.43
CA GLU A 30 23.76 3.29 24.32
C GLU A 30 24.78 3.82 23.29
N GLU A 31 24.69 5.10 22.89
CA GLU A 31 25.65 5.66 21.93
C GLU A 31 27.08 5.65 22.47
N ILE A 32 27.27 5.99 23.75
CA ILE A 32 28.58 5.99 24.38
C ILE A 32 29.13 4.57 24.46
N GLU A 33 28.31 3.58 24.81
CA GLU A 33 28.69 2.17 24.82
C GLU A 33 29.10 1.70 23.42
N HIS A 34 28.30 1.99 22.38
CA HIS A 34 28.64 1.65 21.01
C HIS A 34 29.91 2.36 20.49
N VAL A 35 30.20 3.58 20.94
CA VAL A 35 31.45 4.27 20.62
C VAL A 35 32.65 3.60 21.30
N ARG A 36 32.52 3.21 22.58
CA ARG A 36 33.57 2.49 23.31
C ARG A 36 33.84 1.10 22.73
N GLU A 37 32.80 0.42 22.27
CA GLU A 37 32.88 -0.86 21.57
C GLU A 37 33.38 -0.74 20.11
N GLY A 38 33.64 0.48 19.62
CA GLY A 38 34.10 0.73 18.26
C GLY A 38 33.03 0.56 17.16
N LYS A 39 31.76 0.32 17.52
CA LYS A 39 30.62 0.19 16.58
C LYS A 39 30.22 1.53 15.97
N HIS A 40 30.54 2.64 16.62
CA HIS A 40 30.20 3.99 16.18
C HIS A 40 31.44 4.89 16.15
N GLY A 41 31.69 5.57 15.02
CA GLY A 41 32.88 6.41 14.81
C GLY A 41 32.77 7.84 15.35
N ALA A 42 32.19 8.04 16.54
CA ALA A 42 32.16 9.37 17.15
C ALA A 42 33.56 9.74 17.67
N LYS A 43 34.05 10.91 17.28
CA LYS A 43 35.40 11.38 17.61
C LYS A 43 35.51 11.99 19.01
N SER A 44 34.39 12.12 19.72
CA SER A 44 34.34 12.68 21.07
C SER A 44 33.06 12.30 21.81
N THR A 45 33.09 12.32 23.14
CA THR A 45 31.92 12.10 24.00
C THR A 45 30.82 13.14 23.73
N LYS A 46 31.19 14.41 23.50
CA LYS A 46 30.23 15.47 23.13
C LYS A 46 29.48 15.12 21.85
N GLN A 47 30.18 14.55 20.87
CA GLN A 47 29.58 14.11 19.62
C GLN A 47 28.66 12.89 19.83
N ALA A 48 29.06 11.93 20.67
CA ALA A 48 28.22 10.79 21.05
C ALA A 48 26.92 11.27 21.72
N ILE A 49 26.99 12.18 22.69
CA ILE A 49 25.82 12.79 23.33
C ILE A 49 24.93 13.46 22.29
N ALA A 50 25.50 14.21 21.35
CA ALA A 50 24.73 14.87 20.29
C ALA A 50 24.01 13.86 19.37
N ILE A 51 24.68 12.76 18.99
CA ILE A 51 24.09 11.69 18.18
C ILE A 51 22.96 11.00 18.96
N GLY A 52 23.20 10.62 20.21
CA GLY A 52 22.21 10.00 21.10
C GLY A 52 20.97 10.87 21.29
N LEU A 53 21.14 12.17 21.57
CA LEU A 53 20.03 13.11 21.67
C LEU A 53 19.26 13.27 20.35
N SER A 54 19.93 13.25 19.21
CA SER A 54 19.27 13.27 17.90
C SER A 54 18.51 11.98 17.60
N LYS A 55 19.03 10.81 18.01
CA LYS A 55 18.31 9.53 17.91
C LYS A 55 17.04 9.56 18.76
N ALA A 56 17.13 10.01 20.02
CA ALA A 56 15.98 10.14 20.93
C ALA A 56 14.86 11.01 20.35
N ARG A 57 15.20 12.19 19.80
CA ARG A 57 14.21 13.09 19.18
C ARG A 57 13.48 12.47 17.99
N ARG A 58 14.18 11.66 17.18
CA ARG A 58 13.59 10.97 16.01
C ARG A 58 12.66 9.83 16.41
N ASP A 59 12.92 9.23 17.56
CA ASP A 59 12.08 8.18 18.14
C ASP A 59 10.91 8.76 18.96
N GLY A 60 10.85 10.09 19.12
CA GLY A 60 9.70 10.81 19.67
C GLY A 60 9.85 11.25 21.13
N VAL A 61 11.05 11.16 21.70
CA VAL A 61 11.35 11.74 23.02
C VAL A 61 11.42 13.27 22.90
N ASP A 62 10.80 13.98 23.85
CA ASP A 62 10.75 15.46 23.87
C ASP A 62 12.03 16.10 24.44
N ALA A 63 13.18 15.69 23.91
CA ALA A 63 14.49 16.16 24.35
C ALA A 63 14.80 17.58 23.81
N LYS A 64 14.21 18.60 24.44
CA LYS A 64 14.36 20.00 24.00
C LYS A 64 15.83 20.46 24.02
N PRO A 65 16.30 21.22 23.02
CA PRO A 65 17.63 21.82 23.06
C PRO A 65 17.71 22.90 24.16
N SER A 66 18.90 23.15 24.70
CA SER A 66 19.08 24.19 25.73
C SER A 66 18.73 25.59 25.21
N LYS A 67 18.37 26.51 26.12
CA LYS A 67 18.05 27.90 25.78
C LYS A 67 19.25 28.63 25.15
N SER A 68 20.46 28.31 25.60
CA SER A 68 21.73 28.83 25.08
C SER A 68 22.22 28.15 23.80
N ALA A 69 21.54 27.10 23.32
CA ALA A 69 21.98 26.40 22.11
C ALA A 69 21.95 27.30 20.87
N SER A 70 22.92 27.08 19.97
CA SER A 70 23.02 27.81 18.71
C SER A 70 21.75 27.68 17.85
N LYS A 71 21.48 28.68 17.00
CA LYS A 71 20.35 28.67 16.06
C LYS A 71 20.34 27.40 15.19
N ARG A 72 21.52 26.92 14.77
CA ARG A 72 21.68 25.69 13.97
C ARG A 72 21.24 24.45 14.75
N THR A 73 21.64 24.32 16.02
CA THR A 73 21.25 23.19 16.88
C THR A 73 19.74 23.18 17.13
N LYS A 74 19.14 24.35 17.41
CA LYS A 74 17.69 24.48 17.57
C LYS A 74 16.93 24.07 16.31
N LYS A 75 17.38 24.53 15.13
CA LYS A 75 16.80 24.14 13.83
C LYS A 75 16.88 22.64 13.59
N LYS A 76 18.03 22.02 13.90
CA LYS A 76 18.22 20.57 13.75
C LYS A 76 17.33 19.76 14.69
N ALA A 77 17.26 20.15 15.96
CA ALA A 77 16.38 19.50 16.95
C ALA A 77 14.91 19.53 16.49
N ALA A 78 14.43 20.68 15.99
CA ALA A 78 13.09 20.81 15.45
C ALA A 78 12.85 19.90 14.22
N GLN A 79 13.84 19.76 13.35
CA GLN A 79 13.75 18.84 12.20
C GLN A 79 13.67 17.36 12.64
N ASP A 80 14.47 16.96 13.63
CA ASP A 80 14.47 15.59 14.15
C ASP A 80 13.11 15.26 14.80
N SER A 81 12.54 16.16 15.61
CA SER A 81 11.21 15.99 16.20
C SER A 81 10.08 15.98 15.14
N LYS A 82 10.19 16.80 14.09
CA LYS A 82 9.26 16.76 12.94
C LYS A 82 9.31 15.41 12.22
N THR A 83 10.51 14.82 12.13
CA THR A 83 10.70 13.50 11.51
C THR A 83 9.97 12.43 12.31
N ALA A 84 10.06 12.46 13.65
CA ALA A 84 9.31 11.56 14.54
C ALA A 84 7.78 11.70 14.35
N LYS A 85 7.26 12.92 14.27
CA LYS A 85 5.82 13.16 14.03
C LYS A 85 5.37 12.62 12.67
N LYS A 86 6.20 12.79 11.63
CA LYS A 86 5.91 12.23 10.29
C LYS A 86 5.93 10.71 10.28
N THR A 87 6.88 10.06 10.95
CA THR A 87 6.92 8.59 11.03
C THR A 87 5.71 8.05 11.79
N ALA A 88 5.32 8.68 12.90
CA ALA A 88 4.12 8.35 13.66
C ALA A 88 2.82 8.55 12.85
N ALA A 89 2.69 9.65 12.10
CA ALA A 89 1.53 9.88 11.23
C ALA A 89 1.44 8.82 10.12
N ARG A 90 2.58 8.40 9.56
CA ARG A 90 2.64 7.37 8.52
C ARG A 90 2.28 5.99 9.05
N THR A 91 2.71 5.63 10.27
CA THR A 91 2.32 4.37 10.91
C THR A 91 0.84 4.36 11.25
N ALA A 92 0.29 5.46 11.78
CA ALA A 92 -1.15 5.61 12.02
C ALA A 92 -1.98 5.49 10.72
N LYS A 93 -1.54 6.12 9.62
CA LYS A 93 -2.21 5.97 8.31
C LYS A 93 -2.17 4.53 7.78
N LYS A 94 -1.12 3.78 8.08
CA LYS A 94 -0.98 2.37 7.68
C LYS A 94 -1.90 1.46 8.50
N THR A 95 -2.08 1.72 9.80
CA THR A 95 -2.99 0.94 10.65
C THR A 95 -4.45 1.21 10.28
N THR A 96 -4.85 2.48 10.06
CA THR A 96 -6.20 2.81 9.60
C THR A 96 -6.51 2.22 8.21
N SER A 97 -5.54 2.22 7.29
CA SER A 97 -5.66 1.54 6.00
C SER A 97 -5.80 0.01 6.13
N LYS A 98 -5.13 -0.63 7.11
CA LYS A 98 -5.25 -2.06 7.37
C LYS A 98 -6.61 -2.41 7.99
N THR A 99 -7.12 -1.58 8.90
CA THR A 99 -8.43 -1.76 9.55
C THR A 99 -9.57 -1.57 8.56
N THR A 100 -9.55 -0.49 7.76
CA THR A 100 -10.52 -0.25 6.67
C THR A 100 -10.50 -1.36 5.62
N ARG A 101 -9.32 -1.90 5.30
CA ARG A 101 -9.21 -3.06 4.38
C ARG A 101 -9.76 -4.35 5.01
N LYS A 102 -9.60 -4.57 6.31
CA LYS A 102 -10.18 -5.72 7.03
C LYS A 102 -11.70 -5.61 7.12
N THR A 103 -12.25 -4.44 7.43
CA THR A 103 -13.71 -4.21 7.48
C THR A 103 -14.33 -4.32 6.08
N ALA A 104 -13.70 -3.76 5.04
CA ALA A 104 -14.12 -3.96 3.66
C ALA A 104 -14.05 -5.43 3.20
N LYS A 105 -13.05 -6.20 3.66
CA LYS A 105 -12.95 -7.64 3.39
C LYS A 105 -14.03 -8.47 4.14
N LYS A 106 -14.42 -8.05 5.35
CA LYS A 106 -15.52 -8.66 6.12
C LYS A 106 -16.88 -8.31 5.51
N ALA A 107 -17.07 -7.06 5.06
CA ALA A 107 -18.28 -6.61 4.37
C ALA A 107 -18.46 -7.31 3.01
N THR A 108 -17.39 -7.50 2.24
CA THR A 108 -17.45 -8.29 0.98
C THR A 108 -17.77 -9.76 1.24
N LYS A 109 -17.22 -10.39 2.28
CA LYS A 109 -17.63 -11.76 2.68
C LYS A 109 -19.09 -11.85 3.16
N LYS A 110 -19.58 -10.84 3.88
CA LYS A 110 -20.99 -10.77 4.34
C LYS A 110 -21.94 -10.50 3.17
N ALA A 111 -21.54 -9.68 2.20
CA ALA A 111 -22.28 -9.45 0.96
C ALA A 111 -22.34 -10.71 0.08
N THR A 112 -21.23 -11.46 -0.07
CA THR A 112 -21.24 -12.74 -0.80
C THR A 112 -22.08 -13.81 -0.11
N LYS A 113 -22.18 -13.81 1.23
CA LYS A 113 -23.06 -14.72 1.99
C LYS A 113 -24.54 -14.28 1.97
N LYS A 114 -24.81 -12.97 1.86
CA LYS A 114 -26.18 -12.43 1.72
C LYS A 114 -26.71 -12.62 0.30
N THR A 115 -25.85 -12.56 -0.72
CA THR A 115 -26.24 -12.86 -2.12
C THR A 115 -26.49 -14.34 -2.36
N THR A 116 -25.84 -15.27 -1.64
CA THR A 116 -26.19 -16.70 -1.75
C THR A 116 -27.49 -17.05 -1.01
N LYS A 117 -27.83 -16.34 0.08
CA LYS A 117 -29.12 -16.53 0.78
C LYS A 117 -30.30 -15.79 0.13
N GLN A 118 -30.07 -14.68 -0.57
CA GLN A 118 -31.11 -13.94 -1.31
C GLN A 118 -31.32 -14.46 -2.73
N ALA A 119 -30.34 -15.16 -3.33
CA ALA A 119 -30.55 -15.91 -4.57
C ALA A 119 -31.38 -17.21 -4.37
N ALA A 120 -31.61 -17.64 -3.12
CA ALA A 120 -32.41 -18.82 -2.81
C ALA A 120 -33.92 -18.54 -2.63
N LYS A 121 -34.38 -17.28 -2.77
CA LYS A 121 -35.79 -16.88 -2.55
C LYS A 121 -36.46 -16.21 -3.76
N LYS A 122 -35.98 -16.44 -4.99
CA LYS A 122 -36.81 -16.23 -6.20
C LYS A 122 -37.13 -17.59 -6.80
N PRO A 123 -38.41 -17.95 -7.01
CA PRO A 123 -38.77 -19.15 -7.75
C PRO A 123 -38.53 -18.87 -9.24
N THR A 124 -37.28 -18.96 -9.70
CA THR A 124 -37.05 -19.23 -11.12
C THR A 124 -37.41 -20.69 -11.29
N LYS A 125 -38.60 -21.00 -11.84
CA LYS A 125 -38.91 -22.35 -12.33
C LYS A 125 -37.66 -22.86 -13.06
N LYS A 126 -37.02 -23.91 -12.52
CA LYS A 126 -35.87 -24.52 -13.18
C LYS A 126 -36.35 -24.90 -14.58
N THR A 127 -35.64 -24.43 -15.61
CA THR A 127 -35.92 -24.88 -16.97
C THR A 127 -35.84 -26.39 -16.99
N SER A 128 -36.83 -27.05 -17.58
CA SER A 128 -36.91 -28.50 -17.55
C SER A 128 -35.60 -29.09 -18.09
N PRO A 129 -35.14 -30.24 -17.57
CA PRO A 129 -33.94 -30.91 -18.06
C PRO A 129 -33.95 -31.06 -19.58
N ALA A 130 -35.11 -31.37 -20.17
CA ALA A 130 -35.33 -31.42 -21.62
C ALA A 130 -35.07 -30.08 -22.33
N ARG A 131 -35.59 -28.96 -21.80
CA ARG A 131 -35.35 -27.62 -22.38
C ARG A 131 -33.88 -27.21 -22.27
N SER A 132 -33.22 -27.58 -21.17
CA SER A 132 -31.78 -27.34 -20.98
C SER A 132 -30.91 -28.19 -21.91
N ALA A 133 -31.32 -29.44 -22.17
CA ALA A 133 -30.66 -30.33 -23.11
C ALA A 133 -30.84 -29.82 -24.55
N GLY A 134 -32.03 -29.36 -24.92
CA GLY A 134 -32.31 -28.75 -26.23
C GLY A 134 -31.44 -27.53 -26.50
N ALA A 135 -31.33 -26.61 -25.55
CA ALA A 135 -30.46 -25.43 -25.68
C ALA A 135 -28.96 -25.81 -25.80
N LYS A 136 -28.50 -26.79 -25.02
CA LYS A 136 -27.12 -27.30 -25.12
C LYS A 136 -26.86 -28.01 -26.45
N LYS A 137 -27.83 -28.79 -26.94
CA LYS A 137 -27.74 -29.49 -28.23
C LYS A 137 -27.70 -28.47 -29.37
N ALA A 138 -28.55 -27.43 -29.33
CA ALA A 138 -28.55 -26.33 -30.30
C ALA A 138 -27.22 -25.55 -30.33
N LEU A 139 -26.64 -25.23 -29.17
CA LEU A 139 -25.31 -24.58 -29.12
C LEU A 139 -24.20 -25.50 -29.64
N LYS A 140 -24.30 -26.80 -29.39
CA LYS A 140 -23.29 -27.80 -29.79
C LYS A 140 -23.41 -28.21 -31.26
N THR A 141 -24.59 -28.07 -31.87
CA THR A 141 -24.80 -28.27 -33.30
C THR A 141 -24.53 -27.01 -34.10
N ALA A 142 -24.84 -25.82 -33.57
CA ALA A 142 -24.49 -24.53 -34.19
C ALA A 142 -22.96 -24.31 -34.28
N SER A 143 -22.18 -24.94 -33.39
CA SER A 143 -20.71 -24.86 -33.40
C SER A 143 -20.02 -25.92 -34.27
N LYS A 144 -20.75 -26.89 -34.83
CA LYS A 144 -20.16 -28.03 -35.57
C LYS A 144 -19.67 -27.69 -36.98
N LYS A 145 -20.20 -26.64 -37.62
CA LYS A 145 -19.77 -26.17 -38.96
C LYS A 145 -19.10 -24.80 -38.95
N THR A 146 -18.95 -24.16 -37.78
CA THR A 146 -18.28 -22.87 -37.63
C THR A 146 -16.86 -23.11 -37.13
N THR A 147 -15.86 -22.68 -37.91
CA THR A 147 -14.47 -22.73 -37.46
C THR A 147 -14.34 -21.91 -36.17
N ALA A 148 -13.46 -22.33 -35.25
CA ALA A 148 -13.30 -21.70 -33.92
C ALA A 148 -13.08 -20.17 -33.97
N LYS A 149 -12.70 -19.62 -35.14
CA LYS A 149 -12.55 -18.20 -35.43
C LYS A 149 -13.89 -17.43 -35.45
N GLN A 150 -15.01 -18.09 -35.69
CA GLN A 150 -16.36 -17.50 -35.72
C GLN A 150 -17.17 -17.68 -34.43
N VAL A 151 -16.83 -18.63 -33.56
CA VAL A 151 -17.66 -18.99 -32.39
C VAL A 151 -17.60 -17.93 -31.27
N ALA A 152 -16.57 -17.08 -31.23
CA ALA A 152 -16.60 -15.81 -30.52
C ALA A 152 -15.62 -14.84 -31.17
N GLY A 153 -16.12 -13.94 -32.01
CA GLY A 153 -15.28 -12.94 -32.67
C GLY A 153 -14.38 -12.21 -31.68
N THR A 154 -13.12 -11.97 -32.05
CA THR A 154 -12.14 -11.23 -31.22
C THR A 154 -12.71 -9.90 -30.72
N GLN A 155 -13.59 -9.28 -31.51
CA GLN A 155 -14.32 -8.07 -31.15
C GLN A 155 -15.36 -8.29 -30.04
N ALA A 156 -16.11 -9.39 -30.07
CA ALA A 156 -17.09 -9.75 -29.03
C ALA A 156 -16.39 -10.01 -27.69
N LEU A 157 -15.30 -10.79 -27.72
CA LEU A 157 -14.46 -11.03 -26.54
C LEU A 157 -13.83 -9.72 -26.02
N SER A 158 -13.36 -8.84 -26.91
CA SER A 158 -12.81 -7.54 -26.53
C SER A 158 -13.86 -6.65 -25.85
N ARG A 159 -15.10 -6.64 -26.37
CA ARG A 159 -16.22 -5.89 -25.79
C ARG A 159 -16.57 -6.44 -24.42
N GLN A 160 -16.70 -7.76 -24.26
CA GLN A 160 -16.98 -8.39 -22.97
C GLN A 160 -15.89 -8.09 -21.95
N ALA A 161 -14.61 -8.17 -22.35
CA ALA A 161 -13.48 -7.84 -21.49
C ALA A 161 -13.47 -6.36 -21.09
N LYS A 162 -13.79 -5.44 -22.02
CA LYS A 162 -13.95 -4.01 -21.70
C LYS A 162 -15.08 -3.78 -20.69
N SER A 163 -16.24 -4.37 -20.93
CA SER A 163 -17.41 -4.24 -20.05
C SER A 163 -17.13 -4.80 -18.65
N ALA A 164 -16.46 -5.95 -18.55
CA ALA A 164 -16.03 -6.52 -17.28
C ALA A 164 -14.99 -5.64 -16.56
N ALA A 165 -14.05 -5.04 -17.29
CA ALA A 165 -13.07 -4.11 -16.73
C ALA A 165 -13.71 -2.79 -16.27
N ALA A 166 -14.72 -2.29 -16.97
CA ALA A 166 -15.45 -1.08 -16.60
C ALA A 166 -16.13 -1.21 -15.22
N LYS A 167 -16.67 -2.41 -14.92
CA LYS A 167 -17.31 -2.73 -13.63
C LYS A 167 -16.33 -2.86 -12.45
N ARG A 168 -15.01 -2.86 -12.69
CA ARG A 168 -13.99 -2.90 -11.62
C ARG A 168 -13.63 -1.50 -11.13
N SER A 169 -13.38 -1.37 -9.83
CA SER A 169 -12.92 -0.11 -9.23
C SER A 169 -11.58 0.36 -9.80
N SER A 170 -11.33 1.67 -9.76
CA SER A 170 -10.09 2.30 -10.25
C SER A 170 -8.83 1.67 -9.63
N SER A 171 -8.86 1.40 -8.32
CA SER A 171 -7.78 0.75 -7.59
C SER A 171 -7.49 -0.68 -8.09
N SER A 172 -8.53 -1.47 -8.34
CA SER A 172 -8.40 -2.84 -8.85
C SER A 172 -7.81 -2.86 -10.27
N ARG A 173 -8.28 -1.97 -11.14
CA ARG A 173 -7.72 -1.79 -12.49
C ARG A 173 -6.24 -1.40 -12.45
N SER A 174 -5.87 -0.45 -11.58
CA SER A 174 -4.49 0.01 -11.41
C SER A 174 -3.57 -1.11 -10.90
N ALA A 175 -4.02 -1.88 -9.91
CA ALA A 175 -3.24 -2.99 -9.38
C ALA A 175 -2.99 -4.09 -10.44
N ALA A 176 -4.01 -4.45 -11.22
CA ALA A 176 -3.88 -5.41 -12.30
C ALA A 176 -2.90 -4.94 -13.39
N ALA A 177 -2.98 -3.66 -13.79
CA ALA A 177 -2.05 -3.07 -14.75
C ALA A 177 -0.60 -3.08 -14.23
N LYS A 178 -0.38 -2.74 -12.96
CA LYS A 178 0.94 -2.79 -12.32
C LYS A 178 1.52 -4.20 -12.29
N LYS A 179 0.70 -5.23 -11.99
CA LYS A 179 1.15 -6.63 -12.04
C LYS A 179 1.57 -7.04 -13.46
N ALA A 180 0.77 -6.70 -14.47
CA ALA A 180 1.08 -7.00 -15.85
C ALA A 180 2.33 -6.27 -16.38
N ALA A 181 2.63 -5.06 -15.87
CA ALA A 181 3.84 -4.34 -16.24
C ALA A 181 5.12 -4.99 -15.69
N LYS A 182 5.04 -5.62 -14.51
CA LYS A 182 6.18 -6.30 -13.86
C LYS A 182 6.65 -7.54 -14.63
N THR A 183 5.73 -8.24 -15.30
CA THR A 183 6.04 -9.48 -16.03
C THR A 183 6.47 -9.25 -17.47
N LYS A 184 6.37 -8.01 -17.98
CA LYS A 184 6.72 -7.66 -19.36
C LYS A 184 8.15 -7.14 -19.46
N GLY A 185 8.90 -7.62 -20.46
CA GLY A 185 10.24 -7.12 -20.78
C GLY A 185 10.28 -5.66 -21.27
N PRO A 186 11.45 -5.01 -21.29
CA PRO A 186 11.60 -3.58 -21.59
C PRO A 186 11.05 -3.18 -22.97
N GLY A 187 11.29 -3.99 -24.01
CA GLY A 187 10.78 -3.73 -25.36
C GLY A 187 9.23 -3.70 -25.42
N VAL A 188 8.58 -4.67 -24.77
CA VAL A 188 7.11 -4.76 -24.71
C VAL A 188 6.52 -3.59 -23.92
N ARG A 189 7.19 -3.15 -22.85
CA ARG A 189 6.78 -1.96 -22.08
C ARG A 189 6.87 -0.69 -22.94
N LYS A 190 7.95 -0.51 -23.70
CA LYS A 190 8.16 0.62 -24.62
C LYS A 190 7.08 0.66 -25.71
N ALA A 191 6.79 -0.47 -26.35
CA ALA A 191 5.75 -0.57 -27.37
C ALA A 191 4.35 -0.24 -26.81
N ALA A 192 4.02 -0.74 -25.62
CA ALA A 192 2.75 -0.45 -24.95
C ALA A 192 2.60 1.04 -24.61
N ALA A 193 3.69 1.70 -24.16
CA ALA A 193 3.70 3.13 -23.89
C ALA A 193 3.50 3.97 -25.16
N LYS A 194 4.21 3.63 -26.25
CA LYS A 194 4.01 4.27 -27.56
C LYS A 194 2.57 4.14 -28.06
N LYS A 195 2.00 2.93 -27.98
CA LYS A 195 0.60 2.69 -28.36
C LYS A 195 -0.38 3.50 -27.50
N ALA A 196 -0.14 3.58 -26.19
CA ALA A 196 -0.97 4.39 -25.29
C ALA A 196 -0.91 5.89 -25.64
N ALA A 197 0.28 6.42 -25.94
CA ALA A 197 0.44 7.81 -26.37
C ALA A 197 -0.32 8.09 -27.68
N ALA A 198 -0.17 7.23 -28.69
CA ALA A 198 -0.92 7.33 -29.94
C ALA A 198 -2.44 7.31 -29.73
N THR A 199 -2.94 6.43 -28.85
CA THR A 199 -4.37 6.39 -28.53
C THR A 199 -4.87 7.66 -27.84
N ARG A 200 -4.05 8.28 -26.97
CA ARG A 200 -4.40 9.55 -26.31
C ARG A 200 -4.48 10.68 -27.32
N LYS A 201 -3.48 10.80 -28.20
CA LYS A 201 -3.46 11.80 -29.29
C LYS A 201 -4.72 11.70 -30.15
N ARG A 202 -5.06 10.49 -30.64
CA ARG A 202 -6.27 10.26 -31.44
C ARG A 202 -7.57 10.55 -30.67
N SER A 203 -7.59 10.32 -29.37
CA SER A 203 -8.78 10.63 -28.54
C SER A 203 -8.90 12.11 -28.20
N ALA A 204 -7.80 12.87 -28.25
CA ALA A 204 -7.79 14.31 -28.06
C ALA A 204 -8.27 15.00 -29.35
N SER A 205 -7.71 14.61 -30.51
CA SER A 205 -8.15 15.13 -31.80
C SER A 205 -9.64 14.90 -32.07
N LYS A 206 -10.18 13.74 -31.65
CA LYS A 206 -11.62 13.44 -31.76
C LYS A 206 -12.53 14.25 -30.82
N ARG A 207 -11.98 14.91 -29.80
CA ARG A 207 -12.74 15.81 -28.92
C ARG A 207 -12.71 17.26 -29.39
N GLU A 208 -11.73 17.60 -30.21
CA GLU A 208 -11.54 18.94 -30.78
C GLU A 208 -12.22 19.11 -32.15
N SER A 209 -12.61 17.99 -32.78
CA SER A 209 -13.49 17.90 -33.96
C SER A 209 -14.95 17.69 -33.55
#